data_AF-A0A7J9FS27-F1
#
_entry.id   AF-A0A7J9FS27-F1
#
_cell.length_a   1.000
_cell.length_b   1.000
_cell.length_c   1.000
_cell.angle_alpha   90.00
_cell.angle_beta   90.00
_cell.angle_gamma   90.00
#
_symmetry.space_group_name_H-M   'P 1'
#
loop_
_entity.id
_entity.type
_entity.pdbx_description
1 polymer ?
#
loop_
_entity_poly.entity_id
_entity_poly.type
_entity_poly.pdbx_seq_one_letter_code
_entity_poly.pdbx_strand_id
1 'polypeptide(L)'
;MKKVSELSTLCEIDVCAFMYNPYETQPEVWPSLMGVQQVLSKFNNIPKMEQSKKMESQESFLSKRITKVAKQLKKHCKEIWEKEMTQCSTTFFANGSSVTPLNPQSASSSLSSSVVTLAPMMMVMPEAMSRTSTEEIRKTEVDNIEMMNNNNPQTYVGGNEMML
;
A
#
# COMPACT_ATOMS: atom_id res chain seq x y z
N MET A 1 2.72 19.37 -23.78
CA MET A 1 1.35 18.79 -23.84
C MET A 1 1.15 17.50 -24.69
N LYS A 2 2.19 16.88 -25.28
CA LYS A 2 2.04 15.72 -26.18
C LYS A 2 1.32 14.49 -25.59
N LYS A 3 1.58 14.14 -24.33
CA LYS A 3 0.91 12.99 -23.68
C LYS A 3 -0.60 13.19 -23.53
N VAL A 4 -1.03 14.42 -23.26
CA VAL A 4 -2.45 14.76 -23.10
C VAL A 4 -3.16 14.68 -24.45
N SER A 5 -2.53 15.16 -25.53
CA SER A 5 -3.09 15.03 -26.88
C SER A 5 -3.17 13.58 -27.35
N GLU A 6 -2.15 12.77 -27.06
CA GLU A 6 -2.19 11.32 -27.34
C GLU A 6 -3.31 10.62 -26.57
N LEU A 7 -3.47 10.94 -25.28
CA LEU A 7 -4.57 10.39 -24.46
C LEU A 7 -5.95 10.75 -25.02
N SER A 8 -6.17 12.02 -25.36
CA SER A 8 -7.44 12.48 -25.94
C SER A 8 -7.72 11.77 -27.27
N THR A 9 -6.70 11.59 -28.12
CA THR A 9 -6.83 10.95 -29.43
C THR A 9 -7.06 9.44 -29.32
N LEU A 10 -6.26 8.74 -28.50
CA LEU A 10 -6.32 7.27 -28.40
C LEU A 10 -7.56 6.76 -27.67
N CYS A 11 -8.08 7.55 -26.73
CA CYS A 11 -9.24 7.17 -25.95
C CYS A 11 -10.53 7.86 -26.43
N GLU A 12 -10.45 8.75 -27.42
CA GLU A 12 -11.59 9.55 -27.93
C GLU A 12 -12.36 10.24 -26.80
N ILE A 13 -11.63 10.85 -25.87
CA ILE A 13 -12.20 11.56 -24.72
C ILE A 13 -11.91 13.05 -24.77
N ASP A 14 -12.85 13.83 -24.25
CA ASP A 14 -12.68 15.25 -23.95
C ASP A 14 -11.71 15.40 -22.78
N VAL A 15 -10.55 16.03 -23.01
CA VAL A 15 -9.53 16.27 -21.99
C VAL A 15 -9.13 17.74 -21.99
N CYS A 16 -9.01 18.32 -20.81
CA CYS A 16 -8.36 19.61 -20.60
C CYS A 16 -7.25 19.44 -19.55
N ALA A 17 -6.22 20.28 -19.63
CA ALA A 17 -5.13 20.26 -18.67
C ALA A 17 -4.67 21.68 -18.33
N PHE A 18 -4.30 21.85 -17.05
CA PHE A 18 -3.73 23.07 -16.48
C PHE A 18 -2.37 22.72 -15.92
N MET A 19 -1.33 23.44 -16.35
CA MET A 19 0.03 23.24 -15.89
C MET A 19 0.53 24.53 -15.25
N TYR A 20 0.85 24.46 -13.96
CA TYR A 20 1.34 25.61 -13.20
C TYR A 20 2.86 25.59 -13.17
N ASN A 21 3.47 26.67 -13.64
CA ASN A 21 4.90 26.93 -13.49
C ASN A 21 5.07 27.91 -12.30
N PRO A 22 5.89 27.61 -11.28
CA PRO A 22 6.09 28.51 -10.14
C PRO A 22 6.70 29.88 -10.51
N TYR A 23 7.26 30.00 -11.71
CA TYR A 23 7.85 31.25 -12.22
C TYR A 23 6.89 32.08 -13.08
N GLU A 24 5.71 31.55 -13.40
CA GLU A 24 4.71 32.22 -14.23
C GLU A 24 3.45 32.49 -13.40
N THR A 25 2.76 33.59 -13.71
CA THR A 25 1.55 34.00 -12.97
C THR A 25 0.29 33.30 -13.47
N GLN A 26 0.32 32.73 -14.68
CA GLN A 26 -0.82 32.04 -15.28
C GLN A 26 -0.42 30.60 -15.64
N PRO A 27 -1.34 29.63 -15.52
CA PRO A 27 -1.07 28.28 -15.96
C PRO A 27 -1.02 28.17 -17.48
N GLU A 28 -0.16 27.31 -18.01
CA GLU A 28 -0.27 26.83 -19.38
C GLU A 28 -1.53 25.95 -19.48
N VAL A 29 -2.40 26.27 -20.43
CA VAL A 29 -3.67 25.57 -20.64
C VAL A 29 -3.71 24.87 -22.00
N TRP A 30 -4.35 23.71 -22.06
CA TRP A 30 -4.55 22.92 -23.28
C TRP A 30 -5.98 22.37 -23.34
N PRO A 31 -6.62 22.30 -24.53
CA PRO A 31 -6.07 22.53 -25.88
C PRO A 31 -5.97 24.00 -26.31
N SER A 32 -6.87 24.83 -25.83
CA SER A 32 -6.90 26.28 -25.96
C SER A 32 -7.81 26.81 -24.87
N LEU A 33 -7.78 28.10 -24.55
CA LEU A 33 -8.66 28.66 -23.53
C LEU A 33 -10.15 28.36 -23.82
N MET A 34 -10.57 28.53 -25.07
CA MET A 34 -11.93 28.19 -25.52
C MET A 34 -12.24 26.70 -25.40
N GLY A 35 -11.30 25.83 -25.80
CA GLY A 35 -11.50 24.38 -25.71
C GLY A 35 -11.60 23.90 -24.26
N VAL A 36 -10.80 24.46 -23.36
CA VAL A 36 -10.89 24.20 -21.91
C VAL A 36 -12.25 24.61 -21.37
N GLN A 37 -12.75 25.81 -21.72
CA GLN A 37 -14.07 26.26 -21.30
C GLN A 37 -15.20 25.34 -21.78
N GLN A 38 -15.11 24.81 -23.00
CA GLN A 38 -16.09 23.84 -23.50
C GLN A 38 -16.08 22.54 -22.69
N VAL A 39 -14.90 21.99 -22.40
CA VAL A 39 -14.76 20.77 -21.58
C VAL A 39 -15.28 21.02 -20.16
N LEU A 40 -14.92 22.16 -19.54
CA LEU A 40 -15.41 22.53 -18.21
C LEU A 40 -16.93 22.74 -18.17
N SER A 41 -17.51 23.35 -19.19
CA SER A 41 -18.96 23.53 -19.28
C SER A 41 -19.67 22.17 -19.31
N LYS A 42 -19.20 21.24 -20.16
CA LYS A 42 -19.69 19.85 -20.19
C LYS A 42 -19.54 19.17 -18.82
N PHE A 43 -18.38 19.30 -18.18
CA PHE A 43 -18.11 18.71 -16.86
C PHE A 43 -19.05 19.27 -15.77
N ASN A 44 -19.25 20.58 -15.74
CA ASN A 44 -20.11 21.25 -14.76
C ASN A 44 -21.59 20.91 -14.91
N ASN A 45 -22.03 20.51 -16.11
CA ASN A 45 -23.39 20.02 -16.36
C ASN A 45 -23.62 18.58 -15.83
N ILE A 46 -22.56 17.84 -15.48
CA ILE A 46 -22.66 16.50 -14.89
C ILE A 46 -23.04 16.64 -13.40
N PRO A 47 -23.89 15.78 -12.81
CA PRO A 47 -24.18 15.81 -11.39
C PRO A 47 -22.93 15.70 -10.51
N LYS A 48 -22.85 16.48 -9.42
CA LYS A 48 -21.67 16.51 -8.51
C LYS A 48 -21.20 15.14 -8.03
N MET A 49 -22.14 14.22 -7.76
CA MET A 49 -21.83 12.86 -7.33
C MET A 49 -21.09 12.06 -8.41
N GLU A 50 -21.42 12.29 -9.68
CA GLU A 50 -20.75 11.63 -10.80
C GLU A 50 -19.41 12.27 -11.12
N GLN A 51 -19.31 13.61 -11.00
CA GLN A 51 -18.06 14.35 -11.17
C GLN A 51 -16.95 13.82 -10.24
N SER A 52 -17.26 13.59 -8.96
CA SER A 52 -16.26 13.16 -7.96
C SER A 52 -16.00 11.66 -7.94
N LYS A 53 -16.86 10.84 -8.57
CA LYS A 53 -16.82 9.36 -8.51
C LYS A 53 -15.46 8.77 -8.89
N LYS A 54 -14.77 9.39 -9.85
CA LYS A 54 -13.45 8.94 -10.36
C LYS A 54 -12.37 10.00 -10.19
N MET A 55 -12.60 11.02 -9.36
CA MET A 55 -11.58 12.03 -9.12
C MET A 55 -10.46 11.43 -8.28
N GLU A 56 -9.21 11.57 -8.74
CA GLU A 56 -8.02 11.10 -8.02
C GLU A 56 -6.96 12.20 -7.98
N SER A 57 -6.28 12.30 -6.83
CA SER A 57 -5.05 13.07 -6.70
C SER A 57 -3.83 12.17 -6.88
N GLN A 58 -2.68 12.76 -7.27
CA GLN A 58 -1.42 12.02 -7.38
C GLN A 58 -1.04 11.33 -6.07
N GLU A 59 -1.20 12.03 -4.94
CA GLU A 59 -0.93 11.48 -3.61
C GLU A 59 -1.81 10.27 -3.31
N SER A 60 -3.12 10.38 -3.54
CA SER A 60 -4.06 9.28 -3.30
C SER A 60 -3.77 8.08 -4.20
N PHE A 61 -3.40 8.30 -5.47
CA PHE A 61 -3.02 7.25 -6.39
C PHE A 61 -1.76 6.52 -5.91
N LEU A 62 -0.70 7.27 -5.55
CA LEU A 62 0.55 6.69 -5.07
C LEU A 62 0.34 5.93 -3.76
N SER A 63 -0.40 6.49 -2.81
CA SER A 63 -0.75 5.84 -1.55
C SER A 63 -1.46 4.50 -1.79
N LYS A 64 -2.50 4.48 -2.65
CA LYS A 64 -3.19 3.24 -3.05
C LYS A 64 -2.23 2.18 -3.62
N ARG A 65 -1.28 2.60 -4.46
CA ARG A 65 -0.28 1.70 -5.06
C ARG A 65 0.67 1.12 -4.01
N ILE A 66 1.16 1.96 -3.09
CA ILE A 66 2.02 1.53 -1.98
C ILE A 66 1.28 0.53 -1.10
N THR A 67 0.05 0.84 -0.68
CA THR A 67 -0.78 -0.06 0.13
C THR A 67 -1.01 -1.40 -0.56
N LYS A 68 -1.26 -1.40 -1.87
CA LYS A 68 -1.44 -2.63 -2.66
C LYS A 68 -0.19 -3.51 -2.60
N VAL A 69 0.99 -2.94 -2.85
CA VAL A 69 2.26 -3.68 -2.81
C VAL A 69 2.56 -4.17 -1.40
N ALA A 70 2.36 -3.35 -0.37
CA ALA A 70 2.55 -3.74 1.02
C ALA A 70 1.65 -4.92 1.43
N LYS A 71 0.39 -4.93 0.97
CA LYS A 71 -0.54 -6.05 1.19
C LYS A 71 -0.06 -7.33 0.49
N GLN A 72 0.46 -7.22 -0.73
CA GLN A 72 1.03 -8.37 -1.46
C GLN A 72 2.28 -8.92 -0.76
N LEU A 73 3.17 -8.05 -0.30
CA LEU A 73 4.34 -8.45 0.47
C LEU A 73 3.96 -9.21 1.74
N LYS A 74 3.00 -8.67 2.52
CA LYS A 74 2.49 -9.33 3.72
C LYS A 74 1.91 -10.73 3.42
N LYS A 75 1.20 -10.87 2.30
CA LYS A 75 0.66 -12.16 1.85
C LYS A 75 1.78 -13.16 1.55
N HIS A 76 2.80 -12.74 0.81
CA HIS A 76 3.94 -13.60 0.47
C HIS A 76 4.75 -14.01 1.70
N CYS A 77 5.01 -13.10 2.65
CA CYS A 77 5.70 -13.46 3.89
C CYS A 77 4.91 -14.52 4.68
N LYS A 78 3.58 -14.39 4.74
CA LYS A 78 2.71 -15.39 5.37
C LYS A 78 2.78 -16.75 4.66
N GLU A 79 2.71 -16.76 3.33
CA GLU A 79 2.82 -17.98 2.52
C GLU A 79 4.20 -18.67 2.69
N ILE A 80 5.28 -17.89 2.76
CA ILE A 80 6.63 -18.41 3.03
C ILE A 80 6.67 -19.05 4.42
N TRP A 81 6.18 -18.35 5.44
CA TRP A 81 6.16 -18.86 6.80
C TRP A 81 5.33 -20.15 6.93
N GLU A 82 4.16 -20.21 6.30
CA GLU A 82 3.31 -21.42 6.29
C GLU A 82 4.01 -22.60 5.59
N LYS A 83 4.73 -22.33 4.50
CA LYS A 83 5.50 -23.35 3.77
C LYS A 83 6.67 -23.86 4.60
N GLU A 84 7.42 -22.96 5.24
CA GLU A 84 8.52 -23.32 6.13
C GLU A 84 8.05 -24.17 7.32
N MET A 85 6.93 -23.79 7.94
CA MET A 85 6.38 -24.53 9.07
C MET A 85 5.90 -25.93 8.67
N THR A 86 5.28 -26.05 7.50
CA THR A 86 4.87 -27.35 6.94
C THR A 86 6.10 -28.22 6.64
N GLN A 87 7.13 -27.65 6.02
CA GLN A 87 8.37 -28.37 5.73
C GLN A 87 9.03 -28.88 7.02
N CYS A 88 9.20 -28.02 8.03
CA CYS A 88 9.77 -28.40 9.32
C CYS A 88 8.95 -29.51 10.01
N SER A 89 7.62 -29.43 9.94
CA SER A 89 6.76 -30.48 10.48
C SER A 89 7.01 -31.82 9.78
N THR A 90 7.03 -31.83 8.44
CA THR A 90 7.26 -33.07 7.68
C THR A 90 8.65 -33.67 7.91
N THR A 91 9.70 -32.85 8.02
CA THR A 91 11.07 -33.34 8.27
C THR A 91 11.22 -33.90 9.68
N PHE A 92 10.59 -33.28 10.69
CA PHE A 92 10.58 -33.81 12.05
C PHE A 92 9.88 -35.16 12.14
N PHE A 93 8.71 -35.31 11.52
CA PHE A 93 7.98 -36.60 11.52
C PHE A 93 8.73 -37.68 10.74
N ALA A 94 9.37 -37.34 9.61
CA ALA A 94 10.15 -38.29 8.82
C ALA A 94 11.42 -38.77 9.56
N ASN A 95 12.06 -37.89 10.34
CA ASN A 95 13.29 -38.20 11.07
C ASN A 95 13.04 -38.64 12.53
N GLY A 96 11.80 -38.58 13.02
CA GLY A 96 11.42 -38.81 14.41
C GLY A 96 11.24 -40.26 14.84
N SER A 97 11.75 -41.25 14.09
CA SER A 97 11.60 -42.69 14.42
C SER A 97 12.86 -43.38 14.99
N SER A 98 13.83 -42.65 15.56
CA SER A 98 14.84 -43.29 16.42
C SER A 98 15.17 -42.49 17.68
N VAL A 99 14.16 -42.24 18.51
CA VAL A 99 14.44 -42.03 19.95
C VAL A 99 14.23 -43.37 20.64
N THR A 100 15.26 -44.22 20.61
CA THR A 100 15.31 -45.41 21.46
C THR A 100 15.35 -44.96 22.92
N PRO A 101 14.50 -45.48 23.82
CA PRO A 101 14.63 -45.21 25.24
C PRO A 101 15.99 -45.74 25.71
N LEU A 102 16.86 -44.86 26.21
CA LEU A 102 18.10 -45.26 26.86
C LEU A 102 17.74 -46.05 28.11
N ASN A 103 17.77 -47.38 27.99
CA ASN A 103 17.76 -48.31 29.10
C ASN A 103 19.00 -48.03 29.98
N PRO A 104 18.85 -47.69 31.27
CA PRO A 104 19.98 -47.46 32.14
C PRO A 104 20.49 -48.81 32.65
N GLN A 105 21.22 -49.55 31.82
CA GLN A 105 22.14 -50.60 32.26
C GLN A 105 23.04 -51.07 31.13
N SER A 106 24.29 -51.39 31.51
CA SER A 106 25.45 -51.81 30.72
C SER A 106 26.11 -50.74 29.84
N ALA A 107 27.10 -50.09 30.45
CA ALA A 107 28.25 -49.57 29.73
C ALA A 107 29.09 -50.74 29.19
N SER A 108 29.33 -50.77 27.88
CA SER A 108 30.61 -51.26 27.32
C SER A 108 30.71 -50.95 25.82
N SER A 109 31.73 -50.15 25.51
CA SER A 109 32.58 -50.16 24.32
C SER A 109 31.99 -49.93 22.91
N SER A 110 32.58 -48.90 22.31
CA SER A 110 32.87 -48.70 20.88
C SER A 110 31.68 -48.51 19.92
N LEU A 111 31.37 -47.25 19.62
CA LEU A 111 30.76 -46.85 18.35
C LEU A 111 31.64 -45.77 17.72
N SER A 112 32.14 -46.08 16.52
CA SER A 112 32.78 -45.15 15.61
C SER A 112 31.81 -44.02 15.29
N SER A 113 32.07 -42.83 15.85
CA SER A 113 31.23 -41.65 15.69
C SER A 113 31.60 -40.93 14.41
N SER A 114 31.01 -41.35 13.28
CA SER A 114 30.84 -40.44 12.15
C SER A 114 29.49 -39.73 12.34
N VAL A 115 29.48 -38.75 13.23
CA VAL A 115 28.45 -37.71 13.20
C VAL A 115 28.88 -36.72 12.12
N VAL A 116 28.15 -36.70 11.01
CA VAL A 116 28.15 -35.52 10.15
C VAL A 116 27.55 -34.41 11.01
N THR A 117 28.43 -33.60 11.61
CA THR A 117 28.05 -32.40 12.35
C THR A 117 27.42 -31.43 11.36
N LEU A 118 26.11 -31.51 11.17
CA LEU A 118 25.36 -30.41 10.58
C LEU A 118 25.51 -29.24 11.54
N ALA A 119 26.18 -28.19 11.07
CA ALA A 119 26.34 -26.95 11.82
C ALA A 119 24.95 -26.53 12.35
N PRO A 120 24.84 -26.12 13.63
CA PRO A 120 23.58 -25.61 14.14
C PRO A 120 23.16 -24.43 13.26
N MET A 121 22.07 -24.62 12.51
CA MET A 121 21.47 -23.57 11.71
C MET A 121 21.05 -22.49 12.69
N MET A 122 21.72 -21.33 12.66
CA MET A 122 21.40 -20.23 13.55
C MET A 122 19.93 -19.89 13.36
N MET A 123 19.12 -20.12 14.39
CA MET A 123 17.82 -19.48 14.50
C MET A 123 18.10 -18.00 14.70
N VAL A 124 18.15 -17.25 13.60
CA VAL A 124 17.85 -15.83 13.68
C VAL A 124 16.36 -15.79 14.03
N MET A 125 16.07 -15.81 15.33
CA MET A 125 14.81 -15.28 15.81
C MET A 125 14.73 -13.89 15.17
N PRO A 126 13.70 -13.57 14.36
CA PRO A 126 13.44 -12.18 14.07
C PRO A 126 13.37 -11.54 15.45
N GLU A 127 14.29 -10.61 15.68
CA GLU A 127 14.32 -9.79 16.88
C GLU A 127 12.88 -9.50 17.22
N ALA A 128 12.42 -9.97 18.39
CA ALA A 128 11.06 -9.77 18.81
C ALA A 128 10.86 -8.28 18.72
N MET A 129 10.20 -7.83 17.65
CA MET A 129 10.12 -6.42 17.38
C MET A 129 9.35 -5.91 18.56
N SER A 130 10.08 -5.21 19.45
CA SER A 130 9.52 -4.56 20.59
C SER A 130 8.26 -3.90 20.05
N ARG A 131 7.12 -4.28 20.63
CA ARG A 131 5.88 -3.56 20.45
C ARG A 131 6.13 -2.18 21.06
N THR A 132 6.93 -1.35 20.42
CA THR A 132 6.94 0.09 20.62
C THR A 132 5.66 0.55 19.98
N SER A 133 4.61 0.47 20.80
CA SER A 133 3.33 1.15 20.67
C SER A 133 3.05 1.74 19.28
N THR A 134 2.75 0.88 18.29
CA THR A 134 2.13 1.38 17.06
C THR A 134 0.68 1.80 17.32
N GLU A 135 0.17 1.50 18.51
CA GLU A 135 -1.11 1.98 19.01
C GLU A 135 -1.07 3.46 19.43
N GLU A 136 0.09 4.03 19.80
CA GLU A 136 0.20 5.48 20.03
C GLU A 136 0.37 6.29 18.73
N ILE A 137 1.00 5.70 17.71
CA ILE A 137 1.14 6.36 16.40
C ILE A 137 -0.19 6.27 15.62
N ARG A 138 -0.92 5.15 15.71
CA ARG A 138 -2.25 5.04 15.09
C ARG A 138 -3.32 5.89 15.75
N LYS A 139 -3.34 6.03 17.09
CA LYS A 139 -4.35 6.87 17.75
C LYS A 139 -4.21 8.33 17.37
N THR A 140 -2.98 8.82 17.28
CA THR A 140 -2.70 10.21 16.91
C THR A 140 -3.05 10.50 15.44
N GLU A 141 -2.91 9.57 14.50
CA GLU A 141 -3.29 9.80 13.09
C GLU A 141 -4.76 9.49 12.78
N VAL A 142 -5.38 8.51 13.43
CA VAL A 142 -6.81 8.17 13.19
C VAL A 142 -7.73 9.21 13.82
N ASP A 143 -7.41 9.72 15.02
CA ASP A 143 -8.21 10.78 15.67
C ASP A 143 -8.08 12.13 14.93
N ASN A 144 -6.93 12.39 14.29
CA ASN A 144 -6.72 13.60 13.48
C ASN A 144 -7.47 13.59 12.13
N ILE A 145 -7.75 12.42 11.56
CA ILE A 145 -8.51 12.29 10.31
C ILE A 145 -10.02 12.43 10.55
N GLU A 146 -10.52 12.03 11.72
CA GLU A 146 -11.94 12.19 12.07
C GLU A 146 -12.27 13.66 12.41
N MET A 147 -11.35 14.39 13.04
CA MET A 147 -11.56 15.79 13.38
C MET A 147 -11.54 16.75 12.18
N MET A 148 -10.88 16.40 11.07
CA MET A 148 -10.87 17.23 9.85
C MET A 148 -12.09 17.00 8.94
N ASN A 149 -12.86 15.92 9.13
CA ASN A 149 -14.04 15.60 8.31
C ASN A 149 -15.37 16.16 8.86
N ASN A 150 -15.38 16.75 10.08
CA ASN A 150 -16.59 17.24 10.73
C ASN A 150 -16.81 18.77 10.63
N ASN A 151 -16.05 19.48 9.80
CA ASN A 151 -16.34 20.87 9.49
C ASN A 151 -17.40 20.95 8.39
N ASN A 152 -18.66 20.83 8.81
CA ASN A 152 -19.82 21.30 8.08
C ASN A 152 -19.79 22.85 8.03
N PRO A 153 -19.70 23.50 6.85
CA PRO A 153 -20.00 24.91 6.73
C PRO A 153 -21.43 25.06 6.19
N GLN A 154 -22.43 24.67 6.98
CA GLN A 154 -23.74 25.33 6.87
C GLN A 154 -23.73 26.47 7.88
N THR A 155 -23.44 27.68 7.38
CA THR A 155 -24.27 28.90 7.47
C THR A 155 -23.40 30.14 7.27
N TYR A 156 -23.40 30.70 6.06
CA TYR A 156 -23.49 32.15 5.88
C TYR A 156 -24.08 32.44 4.50
N VAL A 157 -25.32 32.94 4.53
CA VAL A 157 -26.01 33.56 3.41
C VAL A 157 -25.40 34.95 3.23
N GLY A 158 -24.90 35.24 2.03
CA GLY A 158 -24.42 36.58 1.69
C GLY A 158 -23.89 36.56 0.27
N GLY A 159 -24.71 37.04 -0.67
CA GLY A 159 -24.35 37.14 -2.08
C GLY A 159 -23.09 37.97 -2.29
N ASN A 160 -22.37 37.64 -3.35
CA ASN A 160 -21.83 38.60 -4.31
C ASN A 160 -21.43 37.84 -5.57
N GLU A 161 -22.26 38.07 -6.59
CA GLU A 161 -21.86 38.25 -7.97
C GLU A 161 -20.43 38.80 -8.08
N MET A 162 -19.51 38.04 -8.69
CA MET A 162 -18.37 38.62 -9.38
C MET A 162 -18.00 37.73 -10.56
N MET A 163 -18.07 38.37 -11.72
CA MET A 163 -17.66 37.90 -13.04
C MET A 163 -16.26 37.29 -13.02
N LEU A 164 -16.10 36.19 -13.76
CA LEU A 164 -15.26 36.06 -14.96
C LEU A 164 -15.41 34.65 -15.55
#